data_AF-A0A958ZDD0-F1
#
_entry.id   AF-A0A958ZDD0-F1
#
_cell.length_a   1.000
_cell.length_b   1.000
_cell.length_c   1.000
_cell.angle_alpha   90.00
_cell.angle_beta   90.00
_cell.angle_gamma   90.00
#
_symmetry.space_group_name_H-M   'P 1'
#
loop_
_entity.id
_entity.type
_entity.pdbx_description
1 polymer ?
#
loop_
_entity_poly.entity_id
_entity_poly.type
_entity_poly.pdbx_seq_one_letter_code
_entity_poly.pdbx_strand_id
1 'polypeptide(L)' 'MLTSNRTIPRTELLNVLWDIQRKKRYISPEDIAKISLEFGMSKTEIEGVISFYHFFHFKDSGKFTIYLNNSIISEYSG' A
#
# COMPACT_ATOMS: atom_id res chain seq x y z
N MET A 1 11.49 -32.65 -7.61
CA MET A 1 11.89 -31.26 -7.93
C MET A 1 11.52 -30.40 -6.74
N LEU A 2 12.50 -29.80 -6.07
CA LEU A 2 12.27 -29.01 -4.85
C LEU A 2 11.59 -27.69 -5.23
N THR A 3 10.29 -27.56 -4.96
CA THR A 3 9.60 -26.27 -4.99
C THR A 3 10.16 -25.43 -3.85
N SER A 4 11.05 -24.49 -4.16
CA SER A 4 11.52 -23.51 -3.20
C SER A 4 10.33 -22.61 -2.85
N ASN A 5 9.58 -22.99 -1.81
CA ASN A 5 8.48 -22.22 -1.26
C ASN A 5 9.06 -21.00 -0.52
N ARG A 6 9.54 -20.01 -1.28
CA ARG A 6 9.99 -18.74 -0.72
C ARG A 6 8.77 -17.86 -0.50
N THR A 7 8.18 -17.96 0.68
CA THR A 7 7.27 -16.94 1.17
C THR A 7 8.01 -15.61 1.26
N ILE A 8 7.45 -14.58 0.63
CA ILE A 8 8.00 -13.23 0.71
C ILE A 8 7.93 -12.79 2.19
N PRO A 9 9.02 -12.26 2.78
CA PRO A 9 8.99 -11.78 4.15
C PRO A 9 7.90 -10.72 4.34
N ARG A 10 7.14 -10.79 5.43
CA ARG A 10 6.10 -9.80 5.75
C ARG A 10 6.62 -8.36 5.80
N THR A 11 7.90 -8.17 6.11
CA THR A 11 8.57 -6.87 6.09
C THR A 11 8.55 -6.20 4.71
N GLU A 12 8.42 -6.98 3.63
CA GLU A 12 8.37 -6.47 2.25
C GLU A 12 6.99 -6.00 1.81
N LEU A 13 5.94 -6.21 2.62
CA LEU A 13 4.56 -5.86 2.23
C LEU A 13 4.44 -4.38 1.85
N LEU A 14 5.04 -3.49 2.66
CA LEU A 14 5.00 -2.06 2.37
C LEU A 14 5.70 -1.70 1.06
N ASN A 15 6.82 -2.36 0.73
CA ASN A 15 7.54 -2.14 -0.52
C ASN A 15 6.67 -2.51 -1.72
N VAL A 16 5.98 -3.66 -1.65
CA VAL A 16 5.07 -4.12 -2.71
C VAL A 16 3.86 -3.19 -2.87
N LEU A 17 3.25 -2.76 -1.77
CA LEU A 17 2.12 -1.80 -1.80
C LEU A 17 2.54 -0.47 -2.44
N TRP A 18 3.75 0.03 -2.11
CA TRP A 18 4.31 1.23 -2.73
C TRP A 18 4.53 1.07 -4.23
N ASP A 19 5.08 -0.05 -4.67
CA ASP A 19 5.31 -0.32 -6.09
C ASP A 19 4.01 -0.37 -6.89
N ILE A 20 2.98 -1.01 -6.35
CA ILE A 20 1.65 -1.09 -6.98
C ILE A 20 1.06 0.31 -7.07
N GLN A 21 1.03 1.05 -5.96
CA GLN A 21 0.44 2.39 -5.94
C GLN A 21 1.19 3.38 -6.83
N ARG A 22 2.53 3.33 -6.92
CA ARG A 22 3.28 4.21 -7.82
C ARG A 22 2.95 3.96 -9.28
N LYS A 23 2.71 2.70 -9.66
CA LYS A 23 2.36 2.29 -11.03
C LYS A 23 0.89 2.58 -11.37
N LYS A 24 -0.02 2.33 -10.43
CA LYS A 24 -1.48 2.34 -10.67
C LYS A 24 -2.22 3.52 -10.03
N ARG A 25 -1.56 4.30 -9.16
CA ARG A 25 -2.10 5.43 -8.36
C ARG A 25 -3.02 5.03 -7.21
N TYR A 26 -3.37 3.75 -7.12
CA TYR A 26 -4.16 3.15 -6.06
C TYR A 26 -3.92 1.64 -6.01
N ILE A 27 -4.48 0.97 -5.00
CA ILE A 27 -4.38 -0.47 -4.79
C ILE A 27 -5.77 -1.07 -4.97
N SER A 28 -5.94 -1.84 -6.05
CA SER A 28 -7.24 -2.41 -6.40
C SER A 28 -7.54 -3.69 -5.61
N PRO A 29 -8.82 -4.12 -5.54
CA PRO A 29 -9.19 -5.42 -4.95
C PRO A 29 -8.46 -6.63 -5.59
N GLU A 30 -8.15 -6.53 -6.89
CA GLU A 30 -7.39 -7.55 -7.62
C GLU A 30 -5.93 -7.60 -7.15
N ASP A 31 -5.32 -6.44 -6.88
CA ASP A 31 -3.97 -6.36 -6.34
C ASP A 31 -3.91 -6.96 -4.93
N ILE A 32 -4.90 -6.65 -4.08
CA ILE A 32 -5.03 -7.23 -2.73
C ILE A 32 -5.16 -8.76 -2.81
N ALA A 33 -5.95 -9.28 -3.75
CA ALA A 33 -6.09 -10.72 -3.95
C ALA A 33 -4.77 -11.39 -4.37
N LYS A 34 -3.97 -10.74 -5.22
CA LYS A 34 -2.64 -11.25 -5.62
C LYS A 34 -1.66 -11.23 -4.45
N ILE A 35 -1.59 -10.11 -3.72
CA ILE A 35 -0.72 -9.99 -2.54
C ILE A 35 -1.09 -11.03 -1.48
N SER A 36 -2.39 -11.26 -1.26
CA SER A 36 -2.90 -12.29 -0.34
C SER A 36 -2.35 -13.68 -0.67
N LEU A 37 -2.32 -14.04 -1.95
CA LEU A 37 -1.77 -15.32 -2.41
C LEU A 37 -0.24 -15.39 -2.24
N GLU A 38 0.49 -14.35 -2.69
CA GLU A 38 1.97 -14.32 -2.69
C GLU A 38 2.57 -14.26 -1.28
N PHE A 39 1.92 -13.54 -0.36
CA PHE A 39 2.38 -13.39 1.03
C PHE A 39 1.76 -14.43 1.98
N GLY A 40 0.76 -15.20 1.52
CA GLY A 40 0.00 -16.11 2.39
C GLY A 40 -0.74 -15.38 3.52
N MET A 41 -1.21 -14.16 3.26
CA MET A 41 -1.92 -13.30 4.21
C MET A 41 -3.41 -13.24 3.88
N SER A 42 -4.27 -13.03 4.88
CA SER A 42 -5.70 -12.80 4.61
C SER A 42 -5.91 -11.45 3.91
N LYS A 43 -6.93 -11.33 3.07
CA LYS A 43 -7.29 -10.06 2.41
C LYS A 43 -7.57 -8.97 3.44
N THR A 44 -8.33 -9.29 4.50
CA THR A 44 -8.67 -8.37 5.58
C THR A 44 -7.44 -7.82 6.30
N GLU A 45 -6.40 -8.62 6.46
CA GLU A 45 -5.15 -8.16 7.06
C GLU A 45 -4.41 -7.16 6.16
N ILE A 46 -4.35 -7.43 4.85
CA ILE A 46 -3.76 -6.50 3.88
C ILE A 46 -4.57 -5.21 3.79
N GLU A 47 -5.91 -5.31 3.74
CA GLU A 47 -6.82 -4.17 3.81
C GLU A 47 -6.61 -3.35 5.08
N GLY A 48 -6.40 -4.01 6.21
CA GLY A 48 -6.05 -3.37 7.48
C GLY A 48 -4.78 -2.53 7.36
N VAL A 49 -3.71 -3.08 6.79
CA VAL A 49 -2.46 -2.33 6.55
C VAL A 49 -2.68 -1.14 5.62
N ILE A 50 -3.39 -1.34 4.51
CA ILE A 50 -3.67 -0.26 3.54
C ILE A 50 -4.50 0.85 4.21
N SER A 51 -5.49 0.50 5.02
CA SER A 51 -6.35 1.47 5.71
C SER A 51 -5.64 2.20 6.85
N PHE A 52 -4.64 1.59 7.47
CA PHE A 52 -3.87 2.16 8.57
C PHE A 52 -2.91 3.25 8.11
N TYR A 53 -2.22 3.03 7.00
CA TYR A 53 -1.28 4.00 6.44
C TYR A 53 -2.00 4.97 5.50
N HIS A 54 -2.14 6.23 5.97
CA HIS A 54 -2.75 7.33 5.22
C HIS A 54 -2.27 7.49 3.77
N PHE A 55 -1.01 7.11 3.48
CA PHE A 55 -0.43 7.25 2.14
C PHE A 55 -1.02 6.30 1.11
N PHE A 56 -1.67 5.20 1.50
CA PHE A 56 -2.25 4.26 0.54
C PHE A 56 -3.72 4.58 0.25
N HIS A 57 -4.10 4.34 -1.00
CA HIS A 57 -5.43 4.63 -1.52
C HIS A 57 -6.05 3.39 -2.15
N PHE A 58 -7.30 3.09 -1.80
CA PHE A 58 -8.09 2.04 -2.45
C PHE A 58 -8.71 2.47 -3.80
N LYS A 59 -8.68 3.76 -4.08
CA LYS A 59 -9.26 4.38 -5.28
C LYS A 59 -8.26 5.35 -5.89
N ASP A 60 -8.37 5.59 -7.20
CA ASP A 60 -7.48 6.49 -7.91
C ASP A 60 -7.38 7.85 -7.20
N SER A 61 -6.15 8.26 -6.90
CA SER A 61 -5.80 9.52 -6.22
C SER A 61 -5.39 10.62 -7.21
N GLY A 62 -5.56 10.37 -8.51
CA GLY A 62 -5.18 11.28 -9.58
C GLY A 62 -3.68 11.19 -9.91
N LYS A 63 -3.29 11.90 -10.98
CA LYS A 63 -1.91 11.88 -11.52
C LYS A 63 -0.88 12.43 -10.54
N PHE A 64 -1.27 13.38 -9.70
CA PHE A 64 -0.41 14.00 -8.70
C PHE A 64 -1.14 14.00 -7.35
N THR A 65 -0.43 13.59 -6.31
CA THR A 65 -0.92 13.63 -4.93
C THR A 65 -0.09 14.68 -4.21
N ILE A 66 -0.70 15.80 -3.84
CA ILE A 66 -0.02 16.91 -3.17
C ILE A 66 -0.36 16.82 -1.69
N TYR A 67 0.65 16.50 -0.87
CA TYR A 67 0.52 16.52 0.59
C TYR A 67 0.90 17.90 1.09
N LEU A 68 -0.08 18.60 1.67
CA LEU A 68 0.15 19.87 2.34
C LEU A 68 0.41 19.61 3.82
N ASN A 69 1.44 20.26 4.35
CA ASN A 69 1.69 20.25 5.78
C ASN A 69 0.53 20.98 6.47
N ASN A 70 -0.14 20.30 7.39
CA ASN A 70 -1.24 20.85 8.20
C ASN A 70 -0.87 20.91 9.69
N SER A 71 0.44 20.92 9.99
CA SER A 71 0.91 21.16 11.35
C SER A 71 0.65 22.61 11.74
N ILE A 72 0.52 22.83 13.04
CA ILE A 72 0.26 24.15 13.60
C ILE A 72 1.29 25.20 13.15
N ILE A 73 2.56 24.82 12.98
CA ILE A 73 3.61 25.72 12.50
C ILE A 73 3.34 26.17 11.06
N SER A 74 2.90 25.26 10.18
CA SER A 74 2.58 25.61 8.80
C SER A 74 1.39 26.56 8.73
N GLU A 75 0.40 26.38 9.61
CA GLU A 75 -0.78 27.24 9.67
C GLU A 75 -0.44 28.68 10.10
N TYR A 76 0.50 28.83 11.04
CA TYR A 76 0.92 30.15 11.53
C TYR A 76 2.05 30.81 10.73
N SER A 77 2.80 30.06 9.91
CA SER A 77 4.01 30.60 9.24
C SER A 77 3.78 31.12 7.82
N GLY A 78 2.62 30.83 7.20
CA GLY A 78 2.31 31.23 5.82
C GLY A 78 2.93 30.31 4.77
#